data_AF-A0A2N2S3D1-F1
#
_entry.id   AF-A0A2N2S3D1-F1
#
_cell.length_a   1.000
_cell.length_b   1.000
_cell.length_c   1.000
_cell.angle_alpha   90.00
_cell.angle_beta   90.00
_cell.angle_gamma   90.00
#
_symmetry.space_group_name_H-M   'P 1'
#
loop_
_entity.id
_entity.type
_entity.pdbx_description
1 polymer ?
#
loop_
_entity_poly.entity_id
_entity_poly.type
_entity_poly.pdbx_seq_one_letter_code
_entity_poly.pdbx_strand_id
1 'polypeptide(L)'
;YQTFLGERGTRLSGGQRQRIAIARAILKGARLLLLDEATSALDAESEILVQKGLSAAMQGRTTLIIAHRLATVQKADRIVVMDHGRVVETGTPADLRQQGGLYARLASLQLDL
;
A
#
# COMPACT_ATOMS: atom_id res chain seq x y z
N TYR A 1 -17.43 -14.19 15.46
CA TYR A 1 -18.19 -13.10 14.81
C TYR A 1 -19.11 -12.32 15.75
N GLN A 2 -19.31 -12.72 17.03
CA GLN A 2 -20.22 -12.03 17.97
C GLN A 2 -19.53 -10.95 18.84
N THR A 3 -18.23 -10.73 18.67
CA THR A 3 -17.46 -9.79 19.49
C THR A 3 -17.93 -8.35 19.23
N PHE A 4 -18.47 -7.70 20.26
CA PHE A 4 -18.84 -6.28 20.19
C PHE A 4 -17.58 -5.40 20.14
N LEU A 5 -17.47 -4.57 19.11
CA LEU A 5 -16.29 -3.75 18.83
C LEU A 5 -16.35 -2.33 19.44
N GLY A 6 -17.46 -1.97 20.08
CA GLY A 6 -17.73 -0.59 20.51
C GLY A 6 -18.17 0.31 19.35
N GLU A 7 -18.72 1.48 19.67
CA GLU A 7 -19.03 2.48 18.65
C GLU A 7 -17.76 2.86 17.88
N ARG A 8 -17.85 2.93 16.55
CA ARG A 8 -16.71 3.23 15.64
C ARG A 8 -15.49 2.31 15.81
N GLY A 9 -15.64 1.14 16.43
CA GLY A 9 -14.54 0.18 16.61
C GLY A 9 -13.49 0.65 17.63
N THR A 10 -13.91 1.34 18.70
CA THR A 10 -13.03 1.84 19.78
C THR A 10 -12.25 0.74 20.50
N ARG A 11 -12.72 -0.52 20.47
CA ARG A 11 -12.01 -1.66 21.08
C ARG A 11 -10.93 -2.29 20.19
N LEU A 12 -10.73 -1.74 19.00
CA LEU A 12 -9.72 -2.24 18.07
C LEU A 12 -8.43 -1.41 18.15
N SER A 13 -7.28 -2.06 18.00
CA SER A 13 -6.05 -1.34 17.66
C SER A 13 -6.13 -0.76 16.24
N GLY A 14 -5.24 0.19 15.91
CA GLY A 14 -5.15 0.72 14.54
C GLY A 14 -4.95 -0.39 13.50
N GLY A 15 -4.00 -1.31 13.77
CA GLY A 15 -3.74 -2.45 12.90
C GLY A 15 -4.90 -3.45 12.78
N GLN A 16 -5.73 -3.61 13.81
CA GLN A 16 -6.93 -4.45 13.71
C GLN A 16 -8.01 -3.79 12.85
N ARG A 17 -8.24 -2.48 13.00
CA ARG A 17 -9.17 -1.73 12.11
C ARG A 17 -8.73 -1.83 10.66
N GLN A 18 -7.44 -1.70 10.39
CA GLN A 18 -6.87 -1.77 9.05
C GLN A 18 -7.08 -3.16 8.43
N ARG A 19 -6.78 -4.24 9.16
CA ARG A 19 -7.03 -5.62 8.71
C ARG A 19 -8.51 -5.88 8.36
N ILE A 20 -9.44 -5.37 9.18
CA ILE A 20 -10.88 -5.50 8.91
C ILE A 20 -11.27 -4.70 7.65
N ALA A 21 -10.73 -3.50 7.45
CA ALA A 21 -10.99 -2.70 6.25
C ALA A 21 -10.52 -3.43 4.98
N ILE A 22 -9.34 -4.05 5.01
CA ILE A 22 -8.79 -4.85 3.92
C ILE A 22 -9.67 -6.07 3.64
N ALA A 23 -10.05 -6.81 4.68
CA ALA A 23 -10.97 -7.95 4.54
C ALA A 23 -12.30 -7.53 3.89
N ARG A 24 -12.86 -6.37 4.27
CA ARG A 24 -14.07 -5.81 3.65
C ARG A 24 -13.87 -5.46 2.18
N ALA A 25 -12.73 -4.91 1.80
CA ALA A 25 -12.41 -4.60 0.40
C ALA A 25 -12.27 -5.88 -0.46
N ILE A 26 -11.69 -6.94 0.11
CA ILE A 26 -11.61 -8.26 -0.53
C ILE A 26 -13.02 -8.82 -0.75
N LEU A 27 -13.83 -8.89 0.31
CA LEU A 27 -15.21 -9.42 0.31
C LEU A 27 -16.14 -8.67 -0.63
N LYS A 28 -16.02 -7.34 -0.71
CA LYS A 28 -16.87 -6.52 -1.59
C LYS A 28 -16.61 -6.78 -3.08
N GLY A 29 -15.45 -7.33 -3.46
CA GLY A 29 -15.14 -7.57 -4.88
C GLY A 29 -15.04 -6.29 -5.72
N ALA A 30 -14.66 -5.16 -5.12
CA ALA A 30 -14.60 -3.88 -5.82
C ALA A 30 -13.61 -3.92 -6.99
N ARG A 31 -14.02 -3.46 -8.18
CA ARG A 31 -13.16 -3.43 -9.38
C ARG A 31 -11.98 -2.45 -9.28
N LEU A 32 -12.13 -1.42 -8.45
CA LEU A 32 -11.12 -0.41 -8.15
C LEU A 32 -10.80 -0.44 -6.65
N LEU A 33 -9.52 -0.56 -6.33
CA LEU A 33 -8.99 -0.49 -4.98
C LEU A 33 -8.14 0.78 -4.82
N LEU A 34 -8.43 1.55 -3.78
CA LEU A 34 -7.59 2.67 -3.34
C LEU A 34 -6.96 2.29 -2.01
N LEU A 35 -5.63 2.22 -1.99
CA LEU A 35 -4.84 1.87 -0.81
C LEU A 35 -4.05 3.10 -0.38
N ASP A 36 -4.52 3.76 0.67
CA ASP A 36 -3.81 4.88 1.28
C ASP A 36 -3.10 4.40 2.55
N GLU A 37 -1.77 4.35 2.52
CA GLU A 37 -0.95 3.92 3.66
C GLU A 37 -1.43 2.63 4.36
N ALA A 38 -1.82 1.62 3.58
CA ALA A 38 -2.49 0.43 4.10
C ALA A 38 -1.65 -0.44 5.08
N THR A 39 -0.41 -0.05 5.40
CA THR A 39 0.46 -0.72 6.39
C THR A 39 1.11 0.18 7.44
N SER A 40 0.80 1.49 7.50
CA SER A 40 1.55 2.43 8.38
C SER A 40 1.35 2.20 9.88
N ALA A 41 0.27 1.53 10.29
CA ALA A 41 -0.07 1.29 11.70
C ALA A 41 0.24 -0.14 12.19
N LEU A 42 1.16 -0.86 11.50
CA LEU A 42 1.45 -2.27 11.75
C LEU A 42 2.91 -2.49 12.19
N ASP A 43 3.10 -3.46 13.09
CA ASP A 43 4.41 -4.06 13.34
C ASP A 43 4.88 -4.90 12.12
N ALA A 44 6.18 -5.23 12.08
CA ALA A 44 6.79 -5.89 10.92
C ALA A 44 6.18 -7.27 10.59
N GLU A 45 5.77 -8.05 11.59
CA GLU A 45 5.15 -9.36 11.38
C GLU A 45 3.74 -9.19 10.79
N SER A 46 2.95 -8.30 11.39
CA SER A 46 1.62 -7.94 10.90
C SER A 46 1.66 -7.34 9.49
N GLU A 47 2.70 -6.58 9.16
CA GLU A 47 2.89 -5.98 7.84
C GLU A 47 3.06 -7.04 6.74
N ILE A 48 3.84 -8.10 6.96
CA ILE A 48 4.01 -9.19 6.00
C ILE A 48 2.66 -9.86 5.70
N LEU A 49 1.88 -10.16 6.75
CA LEU A 49 0.56 -10.79 6.62
C LEU A 49 -0.41 -9.89 5.84
N VAL A 50 -0.39 -8.59 6.14
CA VAL A 50 -1.24 -7.61 5.45
C VAL A 50 -0.80 -7.42 3.99
N GLN A 51 0.49 -7.36 3.71
CA GLN A 51 1.02 -7.29 2.35
C GLN A 51 0.60 -8.50 1.50
N LYS A 52 0.59 -9.70 2.09
CA LYS A 52 0.08 -10.90 1.43
C LYS A 52 -1.42 -10.79 1.13
N GLY A 53 -2.20 -10.29 2.08
CA GLY A 53 -3.64 -10.06 1.90
C GLY A 53 -3.94 -9.01 0.83
N LEU A 54 -3.21 -7.89 0.82
CA LEU A 54 -3.33 -6.85 -0.20
C LEU A 54 -2.94 -7.37 -1.57
N SER A 55 -1.84 -8.11 -1.68
CA SER A 55 -1.40 -8.72 -2.94
C SER A 55 -2.50 -9.62 -3.52
N ALA A 56 -3.14 -10.46 -2.70
CA ALA A 56 -4.27 -11.28 -3.11
C ALA A 56 -5.51 -10.43 -3.47
N ALA A 57 -5.77 -9.36 -2.72
CA ALA A 57 -6.87 -8.44 -3.00
C ALA A 57 -6.73 -7.75 -4.36
N MET A 58 -5.51 -7.42 -4.76
CA MET A 58 -5.20 -6.68 -5.99
C MET A 58 -5.30 -7.52 -7.26
N GLN A 59 -5.23 -8.85 -7.16
CA GLN A 59 -5.24 -9.72 -8.34
C GLN A 59 -6.52 -9.53 -9.17
N GLY A 60 -6.34 -9.24 -10.46
CA GLY A 60 -7.44 -9.01 -11.40
C GLY A 60 -8.21 -7.71 -11.18
N ARG A 61 -7.65 -6.75 -10.41
CA ARG A 61 -8.32 -5.49 -10.08
C ARG A 61 -7.41 -4.29 -10.33
N THR A 62 -8.00 -3.19 -10.77
CA THR A 62 -7.27 -1.92 -10.86
C THR A 62 -7.02 -1.42 -9.45
N THR A 63 -5.75 -1.16 -9.11
CA THR A 63 -5.36 -0.71 -7.78
C THR A 63 -4.53 0.56 -7.88
N LEU A 64 -4.94 1.60 -7.14
CA LEU A 64 -4.16 2.80 -6.90
C LEU A 64 -3.58 2.73 -5.48
N ILE A 65 -2.27 2.87 -5.35
CA ILE A 65 -1.55 2.79 -4.08
C ILE A 65 -0.87 4.13 -3.82
N ILE A 66 -1.14 4.72 -2.67
CA ILE A 66 -0.39 5.85 -2.12
C ILE A 66 0.54 5.27 -1.06
N ALA A 67 1.84 5.32 -1.34
CA ALA A 67 2.84 4.63 -0.53
C ALA A 67 3.82 5.60 0.12
N HIS A 68 3.98 5.45 1.43
CA HIS A 68 5.09 6.03 2.20
C HIS A 68 6.29 5.09 2.31
N ARG A 69 6.09 3.81 1.97
CA ARG A 69 7.13 2.76 1.96
C ARG A 69 7.30 2.23 0.55
N LEU A 70 8.48 2.42 -0.03
CA LEU A 70 8.75 2.02 -1.42
C LEU A 70 8.64 0.50 -1.64
N ALA A 71 8.89 -0.31 -0.62
CA ALA A 71 8.74 -1.77 -0.67
C ALA A 71 7.34 -2.22 -1.16
N THR A 72 6.30 -1.42 -0.87
CA THR A 72 4.92 -1.73 -1.25
C THR A 72 4.59 -1.45 -2.71
N VAL A 73 5.34 -0.55 -3.36
CA VAL A 73 5.11 -0.12 -4.75
C VAL A 73 6.13 -0.69 -5.74
N GLN A 74 7.15 -1.42 -5.26
CA GLN A 74 8.12 -2.08 -6.13
C GLN A 74 7.50 -3.07 -7.12
N LYS A 75 6.34 -3.63 -6.79
CA LYS A 75 5.60 -4.59 -7.62
C LYS A 75 4.51 -3.92 -8.47
N ALA A 76 4.42 -2.60 -8.47
CA ALA A 76 3.44 -1.89 -9.25
C ALA A 76 3.79 -1.95 -10.75
N ASP A 77 2.77 -2.11 -11.59
CA ASP A 77 2.95 -2.09 -13.05
C ASP A 77 3.42 -0.72 -13.55
N ARG A 78 3.02 0.35 -12.85
CA ARG A 78 3.39 1.74 -13.15
C ARG A 78 3.49 2.55 -11.86
N ILE A 79 4.54 3.35 -11.75
CA ILE A 79 4.74 4.34 -10.70
C ILE A 79 4.55 5.73 -11.28
N VAL A 80 3.89 6.60 -10.50
CA VAL A 80 3.76 8.03 -10.77
C VAL A 80 4.42 8.76 -9.61
N VAL A 81 5.50 9.48 -9.88
CA VAL A 81 6.23 10.24 -8.86
C VAL A 81 5.67 11.66 -8.86
N MET A 82 5.27 12.12 -7.68
CA MET A 82 4.76 13.47 -7.49
C MET A 82 5.77 14.30 -6.69
N ASP A 83 6.01 15.52 -7.13
CA ASP A 83 6.77 16.53 -6.40
C ASP A 83 6.10 17.91 -6.56
N HIS A 84 5.96 18.63 -5.46
CA HIS A 84 5.26 19.93 -5.40
C HIS A 84 3.92 19.98 -6.16
N GLY A 85 3.11 18.92 -6.05
CA GLY A 85 1.80 18.83 -6.69
C GLY A 85 1.83 18.55 -8.20
N ARG A 86 2.99 18.23 -8.77
CA ARG A 86 3.17 17.90 -10.19
C ARG A 86 3.71 16.49 -10.36
N VAL A 87 3.34 15.85 -11.46
CA VAL A 87 3.97 14.58 -11.88
C VAL A 87 5.34 14.91 -12.46
N VAL A 88 6.39 14.41 -11.84
CA VAL A 88 7.78 14.63 -12.27
C VAL A 88 8.36 13.42 -13.01
N GLU A 89 7.90 12.21 -12.69
CA GLU A 89 8.31 10.98 -13.36
C GLU A 89 7.14 10.00 -13.47
N THR A 90 7.15 9.17 -14.51
CA THR A 90 6.20 8.06 -14.68
C THR A 90 6.85 6.94 -15.46
N GLY A 91 6.72 5.71 -14.98
CA GLY A 91 7.34 4.56 -15.63
C GLY A 91 7.19 3.29 -14.82
N THR A 92 7.86 2.23 -15.26
CA THR A 92 7.99 1.02 -14.44
C THR A 92 8.99 1.26 -13.29
N PRO A 93 8.91 0.50 -12.18
CA PRO A 93 9.89 0.60 -11.10
C PRO A 93 11.34 0.36 -11.54
N ALA A 94 11.56 -0.41 -12.62
CA ALA A 94 12.88 -0.67 -13.16
C ALA A 94 13.41 0.53 -13.96
N ASP A 95 12.58 1.08 -14.86
CA ASP A 95 12.96 2.23 -15.68
C ASP A 95 13.29 3.45 -14.82
N LEU A 96 12.42 3.74 -13.83
CA LEU A 96 12.62 4.88 -12.93
C LEU A 96 13.87 4.73 -12.06
N ARG A 97 14.25 3.49 -11.71
CA ARG A 97 15.51 3.22 -11.00
C ARG A 97 16.73 3.53 -11.88
N GLN A 98 16.69 3.15 -13.15
CA GLN A 98 17.79 3.40 -14.09
C GLN A 98 17.92 4.87 -14.48
N GLN A 99 16.81 5.60 -14.53
CA GLN A 99 16.80 7.04 -14.86
C GLN A 99 17.52 7.91 -13.81
N GLY A 100 17.74 7.40 -12.59
CA GLY A 100 18.47 8.13 -11.55
C GLY A 100 17.72 9.35 -11.00
N GLY A 101 16.41 9.45 -11.24
CA GLY A 101 15.55 10.55 -10.81
C GLY A 101 15.19 10.52 -9.32
N LEU A 102 14.12 11.24 -8.94
CA LEU A 102 13.63 11.31 -7.57
C LEU A 102 13.22 9.92 -7.07
N TYR A 103 12.59 9.09 -7.92
CA TYR A 103 12.28 7.71 -7.53
C TYR A 103 13.51 6.90 -7.15
N ALA A 104 14.57 6.94 -7.97
CA ALA A 104 15.81 6.21 -7.69
C ALA A 104 16.46 6.69 -6.38
N ARG A 105 16.41 7.99 -6.11
CA ARG A 105 16.91 8.58 -4.86
C ARG A 105 16.11 8.15 -3.63
N LEU A 106 14.79 8.07 -3.74
CA LEU A 106 13.94 7.57 -2.66
C LEU A 106 14.14 6.06 -2.45
N ALA A 107 14.37 5.32 -3.53
CA ALA A 107 14.65 3.88 -3.49
C ALA A 107 15.93 3.60 -2.72
N SER A 108 17.03 4.29 -3.01
CA SER A 108 18.29 4.06 -2.31
C SER A 108 18.24 4.37 -0.81
N LEU A 109 17.39 5.31 -0.39
CA LEU A 109 17.22 5.65 1.02
C LEU A 109 16.38 4.62 1.80
N GLN A 110 15.44 3.93 1.14
CA GLN A 110 14.47 3.07 1.81
C GLN A 110 14.70 1.57 1.58
N LEU A 111 15.44 1.19 0.53
CA LEU A 111 15.53 -0.20 0.06
C LEU A 111 16.95 -0.77 0.12
N ASP A 112 17.99 0.07 0.02
CA ASP A 112 19.38 -0.36 -0.13
C ASP A 112 20.16 -0.36 1.20
N LEU A 113 19.53 -0.83 2.29
CA LEU A 113 20.20 -1.14 3.57
C LEU A 113 20.66 -2.61 3.62
#